data_AF-A0A0C2IAK1-F1
#
_entry.id   AF-A0A0C2IAK1-F1
#
_cell.length_a   1.000
_cell.length_b   1.000
_cell.length_c   1.000
_cell.angle_alpha   90.00
_cell.angle_beta   90.00
_cell.angle_gamma   90.00
#
_symmetry.space_group_name_H-M   'P 1'
#
loop_
_entity.id
_entity.type
_entity.pdbx_description
1 polymer ?
#
loop_
_entity_poly.entity_id
_entity_poly.type
_entity_poly.pdbx_seq_one_letter_code
_entity_poly.pdbx_strand_id
1 'polypeptide(L)'
;MLIWICRPAITALSFSSNHQFFSKRKHHEHLADLISVYQKSNLRYLVMQDWNALRILISYLDPEICVKYMLLNFAPSIQERIDLLKPVSYILRFQEWCVDSDLYSMLFYVYNALIERHFVGVTEDLEYQLLERQVIHSLAISDQTAQNIRTRLSDTKINRYTNIYCPAWNNTFDDIIKKVSFPINSTVSGSMISLKPEYFNVVNMFYFMYDQSDCKRVLEKLTYLYKTQACKFRISDHVNLSESLEGINNFLYSDEFSDIIMRILVDWCDNIGRYKSEGLENLIMVSVILCLRLKMTLNQNNYSRYHKAFDFISGIRKDLGGNNVITLLAFLKKKVNHEVFGSIVDYLMELSNIPTNYFSDLSEKPSEIVNKSRGSQDLVWKHLQNKYRDILENEEKFQDDHKDLTR
;
A
#
# COMPACT_ATOMS: atom_id res chain seq x y z
N MET A 1 3.46 -24.14 13.94
CA MET A 1 4.29 -24.64 12.82
C MET A 1 4.57 -23.56 11.78
N LEU A 2 3.55 -22.87 11.25
CA LEU A 2 3.74 -21.86 10.20
C LEU A 2 4.74 -20.74 10.58
N ILE A 3 4.59 -20.15 11.78
CA ILE A 3 5.54 -19.16 12.33
C ILE A 3 6.99 -19.66 12.29
N TRP A 4 7.23 -20.94 12.63
CA TRP A 4 8.57 -21.51 12.62
C TRP A 4 9.15 -21.62 11.21
N ILE A 5 8.32 -22.02 10.23
CA ILE A 5 8.72 -22.16 8.83
C ILE A 5 9.04 -20.78 8.23
N CYS A 6 8.22 -19.77 8.53
CA CYS A 6 8.39 -18.42 7.98
C CYS A 6 9.38 -17.54 8.78
N ARG A 7 9.92 -18.03 9.90
CA ARG A 7 10.84 -17.27 10.75
C ARG A 7 12.08 -16.72 10.01
N PRO A 8 12.77 -17.49 9.14
CA PRO A 8 13.91 -16.97 8.40
C PRO A 8 13.54 -15.76 7.54
N ALA A 9 12.41 -15.83 6.84
CA ALA A 9 11.90 -14.74 6.02
C ALA A 9 11.63 -13.48 6.85
N ILE A 10 10.86 -13.61 7.95
CA ILE A 10 10.55 -12.45 8.80
C ILE A 10 11.81 -11.86 9.43
N THR A 11 12.78 -12.70 9.79
CA THR A 11 14.08 -12.23 10.30
C THR A 11 14.85 -11.46 9.22
N ALA A 12 14.87 -11.94 7.99
CA ALA A 12 15.53 -11.26 6.87
C ALA A 12 14.88 -9.91 6.54
N LEU A 13 13.54 -9.85 6.50
CA LEU A 13 12.79 -8.60 6.26
C LEU A 13 13.00 -7.58 7.39
N SER A 14 12.88 -8.01 8.66
CA SER A 14 13.16 -7.14 9.82
C SER A 14 14.60 -6.63 9.80
N PHE A 15 15.57 -7.50 9.55
CA PHE A 15 16.97 -7.14 9.49
C PHE A 15 17.27 -6.12 8.37
N SER A 16 16.70 -6.34 7.17
CA SER A 16 16.77 -5.41 6.05
C SER A 16 16.22 -4.02 6.40
N SER A 17 15.15 -3.98 7.21
CA SER A 17 14.51 -2.74 7.65
C SER A 17 15.38 -1.98 8.63
N ASN A 18 15.84 -2.67 9.68
CA ASN A 18 16.65 -2.09 10.74
C ASN A 18 17.94 -1.49 10.21
N HIS A 19 18.50 -2.06 9.14
CA HIS A 19 19.68 -1.51 8.49
C HIS A 19 19.46 -0.15 7.82
N GLN A 20 18.30 0.10 7.21
CA GLN A 20 18.01 1.42 6.62
C GLN A 20 18.19 2.52 7.67
N PHE A 21 17.86 2.23 8.93
CA PHE A 21 18.09 3.13 10.07
C PHE A 21 19.55 3.13 10.55
N PHE A 22 20.22 1.97 10.59
CA PHE A 22 21.64 1.90 10.96
C PHE A 22 22.58 2.58 9.98
N SER A 23 22.23 2.70 8.70
CA SER A 23 23.05 3.41 7.70
C SER A 23 23.32 4.88 8.05
N LYS A 24 22.49 5.50 8.91
CA LYS A 24 22.74 6.83 9.48
C LYS A 24 23.89 6.84 10.51
N ARG A 25 24.35 5.68 10.98
CA ARG A 25 25.43 5.48 11.96
C ARG A 25 26.65 4.85 11.27
N LYS A 26 27.79 5.53 11.30
CA LYS A 26 29.03 5.22 10.54
C LYS A 26 29.70 3.84 10.80
N HIS A 27 29.13 2.94 11.59
CA HIS A 27 29.85 1.80 12.16
C HIS A 27 29.58 0.42 11.52
N HIS A 28 28.86 0.33 10.40
CA HIS A 28 28.43 -0.96 9.86
C HIS A 28 28.53 -1.10 8.33
N GLU A 29 29.66 -0.71 7.73
CA GLU A 29 29.88 -0.78 6.27
C GLU A 29 29.67 -2.22 5.71
N HIS A 30 30.22 -3.25 6.35
CA HIS A 30 30.03 -4.64 5.91
C HIS A 30 28.56 -5.12 5.99
N LEU A 31 27.77 -4.54 6.89
CA LEU A 31 26.34 -4.86 6.99
C LEU A 31 25.57 -4.30 5.80
N ALA A 32 25.98 -3.11 5.34
CA ALA A 32 25.42 -2.48 4.15
C ALA A 32 25.71 -3.29 2.89
N ASP A 33 26.92 -3.85 2.78
CA ASP A 33 27.27 -4.74 1.67
C ASP A 33 26.41 -6.01 1.68
N LEU A 34 26.22 -6.65 2.83
CA LEU A 34 25.38 -7.85 2.94
C LEU A 34 23.93 -7.57 2.50
N ILE A 35 23.37 -6.44 2.91
CA ILE A 35 21.99 -6.07 2.59
C ILE A 35 21.86 -5.60 1.15
N SER A 36 22.86 -4.88 0.64
CA SER A 36 22.97 -4.56 -0.78
C SER A 36 23.03 -5.86 -1.61
N VAL A 37 23.77 -6.87 -1.18
CA VAL A 37 23.78 -8.19 -1.83
C VAL A 37 22.38 -8.82 -1.75
N TYR A 38 21.72 -8.80 -0.60
CA TYR A 38 20.36 -9.33 -0.46
C TYR A 38 19.34 -8.62 -1.37
N GLN A 39 19.41 -7.29 -1.51
CA GLN A 39 18.44 -6.46 -2.24
C GLN A 39 18.75 -6.25 -3.74
N LYS A 40 20.02 -6.10 -4.11
CA LYS A 40 20.47 -5.67 -5.46
C LYS A 40 20.96 -6.82 -6.34
N SER A 41 21.39 -7.93 -5.76
CA SER A 41 22.01 -8.99 -6.54
C SER A 41 20.98 -9.87 -7.28
N ASN A 42 21.49 -10.88 -7.98
CA ASN A 42 20.74 -12.03 -8.51
C ASN A 42 19.87 -12.76 -7.45
N LEU A 43 19.90 -12.34 -6.18
CA LEU A 43 19.11 -12.85 -5.06
C LEU A 43 17.77 -12.13 -4.83
N ARG A 44 17.35 -11.19 -5.69
CA ARG A 44 16.00 -10.57 -5.62
C ARG A 44 14.86 -11.59 -5.54
N TYR A 45 15.07 -12.79 -6.07
CA TYR A 45 14.15 -13.92 -5.89
C TYR A 45 13.95 -14.30 -4.41
N LEU A 46 14.99 -14.28 -3.57
CA LEU A 46 14.88 -14.57 -2.13
C LEU A 46 13.99 -13.54 -1.44
N VAL A 47 14.17 -12.25 -1.75
CA VAL A 47 13.30 -11.18 -1.25
C VAL A 47 11.84 -11.50 -1.59
N MET A 48 11.56 -11.88 -2.84
CA MET A 48 10.20 -12.28 -3.26
C MET A 48 9.67 -13.51 -2.50
N GLN A 49 10.52 -14.51 -2.18
CA GLN A 49 10.12 -15.64 -1.35
C GLN A 49 9.78 -15.21 0.08
N ASP A 50 10.55 -14.29 0.65
CA ASP A 50 10.31 -13.78 1.99
C ASP A 50 9.01 -12.97 2.06
N TRP A 51 8.69 -12.24 0.99
CA TRP A 51 7.39 -11.59 0.80
C TRP A 51 6.22 -12.58 0.71
N ASN A 52 6.41 -13.69 -0.02
CA ASN A 52 5.39 -14.73 -0.11
C ASN A 52 5.18 -15.40 1.25
N ALA A 53 6.25 -15.65 2.02
CA ALA A 53 6.14 -16.16 3.38
C ALA A 53 5.33 -15.20 4.28
N LEU A 54 5.54 -13.89 4.17
CA LEU A 54 4.73 -12.91 4.88
C LEU A 54 3.24 -12.95 4.46
N ARG A 55 2.93 -13.09 3.16
CA ARG A 55 1.54 -13.24 2.70
C ARG A 55 0.88 -14.50 3.27
N ILE A 56 1.62 -15.60 3.32
CA ILE A 56 1.12 -16.85 3.92
C ILE A 56 0.84 -16.62 5.41
N LEU A 57 1.73 -15.96 6.14
CA LEU A 57 1.47 -15.62 7.55
C LEU A 57 0.21 -14.75 7.71
N ILE A 58 0.09 -13.68 6.94
CA ILE A 58 -1.07 -12.78 6.95
C ILE A 58 -2.37 -13.53 6.63
N SER A 59 -2.32 -14.50 5.71
CA SER A 59 -3.50 -15.23 5.28
C SER A 59 -3.95 -16.34 6.22
N TYR A 60 -3.01 -17.00 6.91
CA TYR A 60 -3.30 -18.23 7.64
C TYR A 60 -3.22 -18.08 9.16
N LEU A 61 -2.63 -16.99 9.66
CA LEU A 61 -2.64 -16.72 11.09
C LEU A 61 -3.84 -15.87 11.48
N ASP A 62 -4.27 -16.08 12.71
CA ASP A 62 -5.13 -15.13 13.41
C ASP A 62 -4.47 -13.73 13.40
N PRO A 63 -5.22 -12.64 13.09
CA PRO A 63 -4.64 -11.30 12.96
C PRO A 63 -3.89 -10.81 14.20
N GLU A 64 -4.38 -11.11 15.41
CA GLU A 64 -3.72 -10.76 16.67
C GLU A 64 -2.36 -11.44 16.78
N ILE A 65 -2.31 -12.76 16.50
CA ILE A 65 -1.06 -13.51 16.50
C ILE A 65 -0.10 -12.98 15.41
N CYS A 66 -0.61 -12.72 14.21
CA CYS A 66 0.19 -12.22 13.08
C CYS A 66 0.82 -10.86 13.40
N VAL A 67 0.01 -9.91 13.90
CA VAL A 67 0.48 -8.56 14.26
C VAL A 67 1.49 -8.64 15.38
N LYS A 68 1.20 -9.34 16.49
CA LYS A 68 2.17 -9.53 17.59
C LYS A 68 3.49 -10.10 17.08
N TYR A 69 3.42 -11.13 16.25
CA TYR A 69 4.61 -11.75 15.70
C TYR A 69 5.44 -10.77 14.87
N MET A 70 4.80 -9.99 13.98
CA MET A 70 5.50 -8.96 13.22
C MET A 70 6.09 -7.87 14.12
N LEU A 71 5.29 -7.30 15.01
CA LEU A 71 5.72 -6.24 15.94
C LEU A 71 6.97 -6.64 16.72
N LEU A 72 6.99 -7.84 17.29
CA LEU A 72 8.13 -8.33 18.08
C LEU A 72 9.37 -8.54 17.23
N ASN A 73 9.24 -8.93 15.95
CA ASN A 73 10.40 -9.12 15.08
C ASN A 73 10.93 -7.79 14.51
N PHE A 74 10.05 -6.85 14.17
CA PHE A 74 10.44 -5.55 13.60
C PHE A 74 10.92 -4.57 14.68
N ALA A 75 10.39 -4.67 15.91
CA ALA A 75 10.86 -3.92 17.07
C ALA A 75 11.40 -4.90 18.13
N PRO A 76 12.65 -5.38 18.00
CA PRO A 76 13.21 -6.34 18.96
C PRO A 76 13.33 -5.75 20.38
N SER A 77 13.41 -4.42 20.53
CA SER A 77 13.52 -3.72 21.82
C SER A 77 12.38 -3.99 22.79
N ILE A 78 11.20 -4.37 22.29
CA ILE A 78 10.01 -4.59 23.12
C ILE A 78 9.83 -6.06 23.55
N GLN A 79 10.62 -6.99 23.01
CA GLN A 79 10.44 -8.44 23.24
C GLN A 79 10.53 -8.83 24.71
N GLU A 80 11.45 -8.23 25.46
CA GLU A 80 11.70 -8.58 26.87
C GLU A 80 10.65 -8.04 27.84
N ARG A 81 9.79 -7.12 27.38
CA ARG A 81 8.92 -6.30 28.24
C ARG A 81 7.44 -6.53 28.00
N ILE A 82 7.08 -7.17 26.89
CA ILE A 82 5.70 -7.40 26.51
C ILE A 82 5.19 -8.71 27.10
N ASP A 83 4.03 -8.62 27.73
CA ASP A 83 3.18 -9.77 28.01
C ASP A 83 2.38 -10.13 26.74
N LEU A 84 2.69 -11.28 26.12
CA LEU A 84 2.04 -11.77 24.90
C LEU A 84 0.55 -12.07 25.07
N LEU A 85 0.08 -12.20 26.32
CA LEU A 85 -1.35 -12.38 26.63
C LEU A 85 -2.14 -11.07 26.49
N LYS A 86 -1.47 -9.92 26.47
CA LYS A 86 -2.12 -8.61 26.31
C LYS A 86 -2.50 -8.35 24.85
N PRO A 87 -3.58 -7.60 24.60
CA PRO A 87 -4.02 -7.29 23.25
C PRO A 87 -3.00 -6.42 22.49
N VAL A 88 -3.01 -6.45 21.15
CA VAL A 88 -2.17 -5.58 20.31
C VAL A 88 -2.32 -4.10 20.68
N SER A 89 -3.54 -3.62 20.94
CA SER A 89 -3.79 -2.24 21.39
C SER A 89 -3.04 -1.86 22.66
N TYR A 90 -2.79 -2.81 23.57
CA TYR A 90 -1.99 -2.57 24.77
C TYR A 90 -0.49 -2.48 24.42
N ILE A 91 -0.02 -3.38 23.56
CA ILE A 91 1.38 -3.44 23.10
C ILE A 91 1.76 -2.14 22.35
N LEU A 92 0.87 -1.61 21.52
CA LEU A 92 1.09 -0.38 20.77
C LEU A 92 1.19 0.89 21.64
N ARG A 93 0.75 0.85 22.91
CA ARG A 93 0.80 1.98 23.84
C ARG A 93 2.12 2.12 24.59
N PHE A 94 3.03 1.16 24.46
CA PHE A 94 4.36 1.32 25.03
C PHE A 94 5.02 2.59 24.42
N GLN A 95 5.88 3.26 25.18
CA GLN A 95 6.53 4.49 24.72
C GLN A 95 7.84 4.23 23.97
N GLU A 96 8.38 3.02 24.07
CA GLU A 96 9.69 2.65 23.51
C GLU A 96 9.67 2.40 22.00
N TRP A 97 8.55 2.65 21.35
CA TRP A 97 8.43 2.57 19.91
C TRP A 97 9.13 3.75 19.28
N CYS A 98 10.06 3.49 18.37
CA CYS A 98 10.31 4.45 17.32
C CYS A 98 9.18 4.27 16.30
N VAL A 99 8.05 4.95 16.54
CA VAL A 99 6.87 4.95 15.65
C VAL A 99 7.31 5.26 14.22
N ASP A 100 8.23 6.20 14.08
CA ASP A 100 8.76 6.65 12.79
C ASP A 100 9.50 5.54 12.00
N SER A 101 10.24 4.65 12.66
CA SER A 101 11.06 3.65 11.95
C SER A 101 10.44 2.25 11.87
N ASP A 102 10.03 1.72 13.02
CA ASP A 102 9.77 0.29 13.17
C ASP A 102 8.38 -0.03 12.62
N LEU A 103 7.40 0.81 12.95
CA LEU A 103 6.05 0.72 12.41
C LEU A 103 6.02 1.03 10.92
N TYR A 104 6.79 2.02 10.46
CA TYR A 104 6.91 2.31 9.03
C TYR A 104 7.37 1.10 8.25
N SER A 105 8.46 0.48 8.71
CA SER A 105 9.03 -0.70 8.07
C SER A 105 8.02 -1.83 8.03
N MET A 106 7.44 -2.19 9.18
CA MET A 106 6.43 -3.24 9.24
C MET A 106 5.24 -2.94 8.30
N LEU A 107 4.73 -1.70 8.29
CA LEU A 107 3.63 -1.30 7.40
C LEU A 107 4.02 -1.34 5.93
N PHE A 108 5.25 -0.99 5.58
CA PHE A 108 5.76 -1.15 4.22
C PHE A 108 5.68 -2.63 3.78
N TYR A 109 6.04 -3.56 4.67
CA TYR A 109 5.91 -5.00 4.38
C TYR A 109 4.46 -5.49 4.37
N VAL A 110 3.63 -5.01 5.28
CA VAL A 110 2.22 -5.40 5.26
C VAL A 110 1.53 -4.86 4.01
N TYR A 111 1.72 -3.58 3.68
CA TYR A 111 1.14 -2.94 2.49
C TYR A 111 1.53 -3.65 1.20
N ASN A 112 2.82 -3.94 0.99
CA ASN A 112 3.26 -4.65 -0.21
C ASN A 112 2.73 -6.09 -0.26
N ALA A 113 2.59 -6.77 0.88
CA ALA A 113 1.92 -8.07 0.93
C ALA A 113 0.43 -7.96 0.53
N LEU A 114 -0.24 -6.88 0.92
CA LEU A 114 -1.65 -6.61 0.64
C LEU A 114 -1.95 -6.15 -0.79
N ILE A 115 -1.10 -5.32 -1.41
CA ILE A 115 -1.36 -4.67 -2.71
C ILE A 115 -0.94 -5.53 -3.90
N GLU A 116 0.14 -6.29 -3.76
CA GLU A 116 0.73 -7.08 -4.82
C GLU A 116 -0.01 -8.43 -4.99
N ARG A 117 -1.36 -8.37 -4.97
CA ARG A 117 -2.28 -9.50 -5.13
C ARG A 117 -2.21 -10.16 -6.49
N HIS A 118 -1.72 -9.41 -7.49
CA HIS A 118 -1.52 -9.89 -8.86
C HIS A 118 -0.58 -11.10 -8.94
N PHE A 119 0.23 -11.38 -7.91
CA PHE A 119 1.08 -12.59 -7.87
C PHE A 119 0.39 -13.83 -7.32
N VAL A 120 -0.81 -13.67 -6.78
CA VAL A 120 -1.51 -14.71 -6.02
C VAL A 120 -3.02 -14.77 -6.30
N GLY A 121 -3.47 -13.92 -7.21
CA GLY A 121 -4.85 -13.84 -7.65
C GLY A 121 -5.14 -14.80 -8.80
N VAL A 122 -6.42 -14.96 -9.09
CA VAL A 122 -6.89 -15.76 -10.23
C VAL A 122 -6.83 -14.88 -11.47
N THR A 123 -5.72 -14.91 -12.20
CA THR A 123 -5.60 -14.25 -13.51
C THR A 123 -5.10 -15.23 -14.54
N GLU A 124 -5.55 -15.05 -15.79
CA GLU A 124 -5.20 -15.96 -16.89
C GLU A 124 -3.71 -15.88 -17.26
N ASP A 125 -3.07 -14.71 -17.03
CA ASP A 125 -1.67 -14.48 -17.36
C ASP A 125 -0.92 -13.68 -16.27
N LEU A 126 -0.51 -14.39 -15.21
CA LEU A 126 0.26 -13.84 -14.10
C LEU A 126 1.64 -13.31 -14.55
N GLU A 127 2.24 -13.95 -15.55
CA GLU A 127 3.57 -13.59 -16.05
C GLU A 127 3.54 -12.26 -16.80
N TYR A 128 2.55 -12.06 -17.67
CA TYR A 128 2.33 -10.79 -18.35
C TYR A 128 2.14 -9.65 -17.36
N GLN A 129 1.30 -9.83 -16.35
CA GLN A 129 1.01 -8.77 -15.36
C GLN A 129 2.24 -8.42 -14.53
N LEU A 130 3.02 -9.43 -14.12
CA LEU A 130 4.29 -9.21 -13.43
C LEU A 130 5.26 -8.41 -14.31
N LEU A 131 5.42 -8.83 -15.56
CA LEU A 131 6.34 -8.20 -16.50
C LEU A 131 5.92 -6.77 -16.83
N GLU A 132 4.63 -6.53 -17.08
CA GLU A 132 4.06 -5.21 -17.32
C GLU A 132 4.36 -4.27 -16.14
N ARG A 133 4.08 -4.75 -14.93
CA ARG A 133 4.35 -4.00 -13.70
C ARG A 133 5.84 -3.68 -13.55
N GLN A 134 6.72 -4.65 -13.78
CA GLN A 134 8.17 -4.44 -13.74
C GLN A 134 8.64 -3.40 -14.77
N VAL A 135 8.11 -3.42 -15.99
CA VAL A 135 8.43 -2.43 -17.04
C VAL A 135 7.94 -1.04 -16.64
N ILE A 136 6.69 -0.92 -16.17
CA ILE A 136 6.11 0.35 -15.68
C ILE A 136 7.00 0.95 -14.59
N HIS A 137 7.36 0.15 -13.59
CA HIS A 137 8.19 0.60 -12.47
C HIS A 137 9.62 0.93 -12.89
N SER A 138 10.18 0.22 -13.87
CA SER A 138 11.50 0.55 -14.43
C SER A 138 11.48 1.93 -15.11
N LEU A 139 10.47 2.19 -15.94
CA LEU A 139 10.31 3.48 -16.64
C LEU A 139 9.87 4.63 -15.70
N ALA A 140 9.20 4.31 -14.60
CA ALA A 140 8.86 5.28 -13.56
C ALA A 140 10.11 5.84 -12.87
N ILE A 141 11.16 5.03 -12.71
CA ILE A 141 12.45 5.46 -12.14
C ILE A 141 13.17 6.44 -13.07
N SER A 142 13.32 6.09 -14.34
CA SER A 142 14.03 6.88 -15.33
C SER A 142 13.71 6.47 -16.75
N ASP A 143 13.81 7.42 -17.67
CA ASP A 143 13.78 7.15 -19.11
C ASP A 143 15.04 6.34 -19.50
N GLN A 144 14.86 5.34 -20.34
CA GLN A 144 15.92 4.37 -20.67
C GLN A 144 15.59 3.64 -21.97
N THR A 145 16.52 2.85 -22.50
CA THR A 145 16.27 2.02 -23.69
C THR A 145 15.55 0.73 -23.31
N ALA A 146 14.77 0.16 -24.25
CA ALA A 146 14.14 -1.15 -24.06
C ALA A 146 15.17 -2.24 -23.73
N GLN A 147 16.37 -2.17 -24.33
CA GLN A 147 17.46 -3.10 -24.05
C GLN A 147 17.98 -2.99 -22.60
N ASN A 148 18.09 -1.78 -22.05
CA ASN A 148 18.52 -1.61 -20.65
C ASN A 148 17.50 -2.19 -19.67
N ILE A 149 16.21 -1.99 -19.93
CA ILE A 149 15.14 -2.61 -19.15
C ILE A 149 15.26 -4.13 -19.24
N ARG A 150 15.39 -4.67 -20.45
CA ARG A 150 15.51 -6.11 -20.71
C ARG A 150 16.67 -6.72 -19.94
N THR A 151 17.87 -6.12 -19.99
CA THR A 151 19.05 -6.57 -19.25
C THR A 151 18.77 -6.57 -17.73
N ARG A 152 18.25 -5.45 -17.20
CA ARG A 152 17.94 -5.33 -15.77
C ARG A 152 16.93 -6.36 -15.27
N LEU A 153 15.92 -6.68 -16.08
CA LEU A 153 14.92 -7.71 -15.75
C LEU A 153 15.47 -9.13 -15.91
N SER A 154 16.36 -9.36 -16.88
CA SER A 154 17.00 -10.66 -17.09
C SER A 154 17.95 -11.04 -15.94
N ASP A 155 18.58 -10.06 -15.32
CA ASP A 155 19.43 -10.25 -14.13
C ASP A 155 18.61 -10.74 -12.91
N THR A 156 17.31 -10.45 -12.88
CA THR A 156 16.42 -10.98 -11.84
C THR A 156 16.10 -12.45 -12.11
N LYS A 157 16.68 -13.36 -11.29
CA LYS A 157 16.56 -14.83 -11.43
C LYS A 157 15.12 -15.38 -11.50
N ILE A 158 14.10 -14.59 -11.16
CA ILE A 158 12.68 -14.96 -11.32
C ILE A 158 12.42 -15.40 -12.77
N ASN A 159 13.06 -14.74 -13.73
CA ASN A 159 12.95 -15.07 -15.14
C ASN A 159 13.85 -16.23 -15.59
N ARG A 160 14.72 -16.83 -14.75
CA ARG A 160 15.55 -17.96 -15.23
C ARG A 160 14.78 -19.27 -15.33
N TYR A 161 13.63 -19.39 -14.66
CA TYR A 161 12.77 -20.58 -14.72
C TYR A 161 11.79 -20.54 -15.90
N THR A 162 11.39 -19.34 -16.33
CA THR A 162 10.70 -19.10 -17.60
C THR A 162 11.76 -18.84 -18.66
N ASN A 163 12.04 -19.81 -19.53
CA ASN A 163 13.15 -19.74 -20.49
C ASN A 163 13.19 -18.36 -21.21
N ILE A 164 14.05 -17.41 -20.78
CA ILE A 164 14.11 -16.01 -21.30
C ILE A 164 14.41 -16.00 -22.80
N TYR A 165 15.04 -17.07 -23.27
CA TYR A 165 15.30 -17.31 -24.68
C TYR A 165 14.08 -17.84 -25.45
N CYS A 166 12.92 -17.96 -24.80
CA CYS A 166 11.67 -18.28 -25.45
C CYS A 166 11.20 -17.08 -26.29
N PRO A 167 10.98 -17.25 -27.61
CA PRO A 167 10.47 -16.18 -28.46
C PRO A 167 9.18 -15.54 -27.94
N ALA A 168 8.33 -16.32 -27.26
CA ALA A 168 7.10 -15.82 -26.65
C ALA A 168 7.36 -14.71 -25.64
N TRP A 169 8.38 -14.84 -24.78
CA TRP A 169 8.73 -13.82 -23.79
C TRP A 169 9.17 -12.51 -24.44
N ASN A 170 9.98 -12.59 -25.51
CA ASN A 170 10.43 -11.40 -26.24
C ASN A 170 9.25 -10.67 -26.88
N ASN A 171 8.32 -11.40 -27.50
CA ASN A 171 7.12 -10.81 -28.09
C ASN A 171 6.27 -10.12 -27.01
N THR A 172 6.03 -10.79 -25.88
CA THR A 172 5.29 -10.21 -24.75
C THR A 172 5.96 -8.96 -24.20
N PHE A 173 7.29 -8.98 -24.03
CA PHE A 173 8.05 -7.81 -23.58
C PHE A 173 7.92 -6.63 -24.55
N ASP A 174 8.06 -6.87 -25.85
CA ASP A 174 7.97 -5.82 -26.87
C ASP A 174 6.55 -5.24 -26.96
N ASP A 175 5.51 -6.08 -26.82
CA ASP A 175 4.12 -5.66 -26.73
C ASP A 175 3.85 -4.78 -25.50
N ILE A 176 4.38 -5.16 -24.34
CA ILE A 176 4.30 -4.37 -23.11
C ILE A 176 5.00 -3.02 -23.30
N ILE A 177 6.22 -3.01 -23.84
CA ILE A 177 6.98 -1.77 -24.08
C ILE A 177 6.17 -0.83 -24.97
N LYS A 178 5.61 -1.33 -26.07
CA LYS A 178 4.76 -0.54 -26.97
C LYS A 178 3.49 -0.03 -26.28
N LYS A 179 2.90 -0.84 -25.40
CA LYS A 179 1.70 -0.51 -24.64
C LYS A 179 1.96 0.61 -23.63
N VAL A 180 3.02 0.52 -22.82
CA VAL A 180 3.21 1.39 -21.65
C VAL A 180 4.15 2.57 -21.89
N SER A 181 4.91 2.57 -22.98
CA SER A 181 5.95 3.58 -23.23
C SER A 181 5.75 4.38 -24.53
N PHE A 182 6.40 5.52 -24.63
CA PHE A 182 6.51 6.31 -25.85
C PHE A 182 7.98 6.72 -26.09
N PRO A 183 8.42 6.84 -27.36
CA PRO A 183 9.79 7.24 -27.66
C PRO A 183 10.03 8.71 -27.32
N ILE A 184 11.22 9.02 -26.82
CA ILE A 184 11.69 10.39 -26.58
C ILE A 184 12.92 10.69 -27.42
N ASN A 185 13.00 11.90 -27.97
CA ASN A 185 14.18 12.37 -28.69
C ASN A 185 15.29 12.63 -27.67
N SER A 186 16.26 11.72 -27.58
CA SER A 186 17.46 11.88 -26.76
C SER A 186 18.66 12.14 -27.65
N THR A 187 19.56 13.01 -27.19
CA THR A 187 20.87 13.24 -27.82
C THR A 187 21.85 12.10 -27.55
N VAL A 188 21.54 11.22 -26.59
CA VAL A 188 22.32 10.03 -26.25
C VAL A 188 22.01 8.92 -27.25
N SER A 189 23.04 8.19 -27.70
CA SER A 189 22.91 7.10 -28.68
C SER A 189 21.88 6.06 -28.24
N GLY A 190 20.74 6.00 -28.93
CA GLY A 190 19.69 5.00 -28.74
C GLY A 190 18.29 5.62 -28.62
N SER A 191 17.28 4.89 -29.07
CA SER A 191 15.88 5.27 -28.89
C SER A 191 15.49 5.11 -27.41
N MET A 192 15.66 6.17 -26.63
CA MET A 192 15.13 6.22 -25.27
C MET A 192 13.60 6.21 -25.31
N ILE A 193 13.01 5.58 -24.31
CA ILE A 193 11.57 5.52 -24.10
C ILE A 193 11.23 6.05 -22.70
N SER A 194 10.05 6.65 -22.58
CA SER A 194 9.50 7.13 -21.31
C SER A 194 8.15 6.47 -21.04
N LEU A 195 7.77 6.41 -19.76
CA LEU A 195 6.46 5.89 -19.33
C LEU A 195 5.36 6.84 -19.80
N LYS A 196 4.30 6.33 -20.44
CA LYS A 196 3.16 7.18 -20.82
C LYS A 196 2.49 7.78 -19.56
N PRO A 197 2.04 9.04 -19.61
CA PRO A 197 1.48 9.75 -18.46
C PRO A 197 0.39 8.98 -17.69
N GLU A 198 -0.49 8.28 -18.40
CA GLU A 198 -1.62 7.53 -17.83
C GLU A 198 -1.19 6.40 -16.88
N TYR A 199 0.01 5.82 -17.06
CA TYR A 199 0.53 4.76 -16.21
C TYR A 199 1.16 5.28 -14.91
N PHE A 200 1.51 6.58 -14.81
CA PHE A 200 1.98 7.15 -13.54
C PHE A 200 0.90 7.10 -12.44
N ASN A 201 -0.37 7.08 -12.83
CA ASN A 201 -1.48 7.02 -11.87
C ASN A 201 -1.45 5.73 -11.04
N VAL A 202 -0.90 4.64 -11.58
CA VAL A 202 -0.89 3.30 -10.95
C VAL A 202 0.50 2.89 -10.43
N VAL A 203 1.50 3.78 -10.49
CA VAL A 203 2.82 3.51 -9.95
C VAL A 203 2.73 3.40 -8.43
N ASN A 204 3.03 2.21 -7.91
CA ASN A 204 3.23 2.00 -6.49
C ASN A 204 4.53 2.68 -6.00
N MET A 205 4.41 3.82 -5.29
CA MET A 205 5.57 4.52 -4.73
C MET A 205 6.37 3.69 -3.71
N PHE A 206 5.74 2.67 -3.12
CA PHE A 206 6.36 1.76 -2.16
C PHE A 206 6.70 0.40 -2.79
N TYR A 207 6.91 0.33 -4.10
CA TYR A 207 7.16 -0.94 -4.78
C TYR A 207 8.36 -1.68 -4.19
N PHE A 208 8.11 -2.91 -3.74
CA PHE A 208 9.08 -3.71 -2.97
C PHE A 208 10.42 -4.02 -3.68
N MET A 209 10.50 -3.84 -5.01
CA MET A 209 11.72 -4.06 -5.79
C MET A 209 12.57 -2.79 -5.97
N TYR A 210 12.09 -1.64 -5.51
CA TYR A 210 12.89 -0.44 -5.46
C TYR A 210 13.98 -0.57 -4.41
N ASP A 211 15.19 -0.15 -4.78
CA ASP A 211 16.15 0.24 -3.75
C ASP A 211 15.81 1.64 -3.22
N GLN A 212 16.50 2.05 -2.16
CA GLN A 212 16.24 3.35 -1.53
C GLN A 212 16.41 4.53 -2.51
N SER A 213 17.35 4.44 -3.45
CA SER A 213 17.61 5.50 -4.42
C SER A 213 16.53 5.56 -5.51
N ASP A 214 16.05 4.39 -5.95
CA ASP A 214 14.93 4.27 -6.88
C ASP A 214 13.64 4.84 -6.25
N CYS A 215 13.36 4.49 -4.99
CA CYS A 215 12.21 5.00 -4.25
C CYS A 215 12.22 6.53 -4.20
N LYS A 216 13.38 7.13 -3.89
CA LYS A 216 13.53 8.60 -3.85
C LYS A 216 13.25 9.24 -5.22
N ARG A 217 13.84 8.71 -6.30
CA ARG A 217 13.64 9.24 -7.66
C ARG A 217 12.17 9.17 -8.10
N VAL A 218 11.51 8.05 -7.81
CA VAL A 218 10.10 7.85 -8.12
C VAL A 218 9.24 8.83 -7.33
N LEU A 219 9.52 9.00 -6.03
CA LEU A 219 8.79 9.95 -5.19
C LEU A 219 8.96 11.40 -5.65
N GLU A 220 10.17 11.81 -6.03
CA GLU A 220 10.44 13.14 -6.60
C GLU A 220 9.65 13.36 -7.90
N LYS A 221 9.65 12.37 -8.80
CA LYS A 221 8.90 12.41 -10.07
C LYS A 221 7.39 12.49 -9.84
N LEU A 222 6.84 11.64 -8.95
CA LEU A 222 5.43 11.67 -8.59
C LEU A 222 5.04 12.99 -7.92
N THR A 223 5.87 13.52 -7.03
CA THR A 223 5.66 14.84 -6.38
C THR A 223 5.52 15.94 -7.44
N TYR A 224 6.41 15.97 -8.42
CA TYR A 224 6.33 16.92 -9.53
C TYR A 224 5.05 16.75 -10.36
N LEU A 225 4.69 15.52 -10.72
CA LEU A 225 3.51 15.24 -11.54
C LEU A 225 2.20 15.56 -10.81
N TYR A 226 2.09 15.29 -9.51
CA TYR A 226 0.93 15.66 -8.70
C TYR A 226 0.80 17.17 -8.53
N LYS A 227 1.92 17.86 -8.28
CA LYS A 227 1.96 19.33 -8.20
C LYS A 227 1.46 20.00 -9.48
N THR A 228 1.86 19.45 -10.63
CA THR A 228 1.48 19.97 -11.96
C THR A 228 0.15 19.41 -12.45
N GLN A 229 -0.52 18.56 -11.66
CA GLN A 229 -1.76 17.87 -12.03
C GLN A 229 -1.64 17.03 -13.32
N ALA A 230 -0.42 16.64 -13.69
CA ALA A 230 -0.15 15.81 -14.86
C ALA A 230 -0.57 14.34 -14.62
N CYS A 231 -0.64 13.92 -13.36
CA CYS A 231 -1.24 12.65 -12.96
C CYS A 231 -1.93 12.80 -11.60
N LYS A 232 -2.68 11.78 -11.19
CA LYS A 232 -3.27 11.67 -9.85
C LYS A 232 -3.03 10.29 -9.25
N PHE A 233 -2.90 10.22 -7.93
CA PHE A 233 -2.76 8.95 -7.25
C PHE A 233 -3.98 8.07 -7.49
N ARG A 234 -3.75 6.82 -7.89
CA ARG A 234 -4.76 5.76 -7.97
C ARG A 234 -4.14 4.45 -7.53
N ILE A 235 -4.92 3.65 -6.82
CA ILE A 235 -4.56 2.25 -6.58
C ILE A 235 -4.89 1.46 -7.85
N SER A 236 -4.05 0.49 -8.23
CA SER A 236 -4.31 -0.42 -9.36
C SER A 236 -5.63 -1.19 -9.16
N ASP A 237 -6.21 -1.70 -10.24
CA ASP A 237 -7.47 -2.45 -10.13
C ASP A 237 -7.31 -3.74 -9.33
N HIS A 238 -8.42 -4.15 -8.72
CA HIS A 238 -8.44 -5.28 -7.80
C HIS A 238 -8.46 -6.58 -8.59
N VAL A 239 -7.49 -7.44 -8.31
CA VAL A 239 -7.55 -8.85 -8.70
C VAL A 239 -8.09 -9.67 -7.54
N ASN A 240 -9.10 -10.50 -7.82
CA ASN A 240 -9.67 -11.44 -6.86
C ASN A 240 -8.57 -12.40 -6.35
N LEU A 241 -8.52 -12.56 -5.03
CA LEU A 241 -7.59 -13.50 -4.40
C LEU A 241 -8.02 -14.93 -4.70
N SER A 242 -7.03 -15.84 -4.80
CA SER A 242 -7.31 -17.27 -4.70
C SER A 242 -7.95 -17.59 -3.35
N GLU A 243 -8.80 -18.61 -3.30
CA GLU A 243 -9.49 -19.05 -2.08
C GLU A 243 -8.50 -19.33 -0.94
N SER A 244 -7.33 -19.89 -1.27
CA SER A 244 -6.26 -20.19 -0.33
C SER A 244 -5.62 -18.96 0.32
N LEU A 245 -5.92 -17.75 -0.17
CA LEU A 245 -5.39 -16.50 0.35
C LEU A 245 -6.46 -15.51 0.81
N GLU A 246 -7.70 -15.97 0.97
CA GLU A 246 -8.80 -15.09 1.39
C GLU A 246 -8.54 -14.46 2.77
N GLY A 247 -7.81 -15.14 3.66
CA GLY A 247 -7.49 -14.63 4.99
C GLY A 247 -6.74 -13.29 4.98
N ILE A 248 -6.11 -12.91 3.86
CA ILE A 248 -5.55 -11.56 3.67
C ILE A 248 -6.62 -10.48 3.83
N ASN A 249 -7.85 -10.72 3.35
CA ASN A 249 -8.96 -9.79 3.57
C ASN A 249 -9.35 -9.75 5.05
N ASN A 250 -9.41 -10.89 5.74
CA ASN A 250 -9.73 -10.94 7.16
C ASN A 250 -8.72 -10.13 7.99
N PHE A 251 -7.43 -10.26 7.67
CA PHE A 251 -6.38 -9.43 8.25
C PHE A 251 -6.56 -7.94 7.92
N LEU A 252 -6.80 -7.58 6.66
CA LEU A 252 -6.97 -6.19 6.22
C LEU A 252 -8.13 -5.46 6.94
N TYR A 253 -9.19 -6.21 7.28
CA TYR A 253 -10.34 -5.69 8.01
C TYR A 253 -10.33 -6.07 9.50
N SER A 254 -9.23 -6.59 10.04
CA SER A 254 -9.12 -6.94 11.45
C SER A 254 -9.09 -5.70 12.36
N ASP A 255 -9.44 -5.87 13.63
CA ASP A 255 -9.37 -4.78 14.61
C ASP A 255 -7.91 -4.51 15.00
N GLU A 256 -7.09 -5.57 15.02
CA GLU A 256 -5.68 -5.52 15.36
C GLU A 256 -4.86 -4.73 14.35
N PHE A 257 -5.12 -4.92 13.05
CA PHE A 257 -4.51 -4.09 12.02
C PHE A 257 -5.04 -2.65 12.06
N SER A 258 -6.32 -2.49 12.41
CA SER A 258 -6.94 -1.17 12.59
C SER A 258 -6.33 -0.40 13.77
N ASP A 259 -5.94 -1.09 14.85
CA ASP A 259 -5.28 -0.50 16.01
C ASP A 259 -3.89 0.06 15.66
N ILE A 260 -3.14 -0.60 14.76
CA ILE A 260 -1.84 -0.08 14.27
C ILE A 260 -2.06 1.22 13.51
N ILE A 261 -3.06 1.25 12.61
CA ILE A 261 -3.41 2.45 11.84
C ILE A 261 -3.81 3.58 12.79
N MET A 262 -4.69 3.29 13.75
CA MET A 262 -5.15 4.28 14.72
C MET A 262 -4.03 4.79 15.60
N ARG A 263 -3.09 3.94 16.02
CA ARG A 263 -1.91 4.36 16.79
C ARG A 263 -1.14 5.46 16.06
N ILE A 264 -0.89 5.28 14.77
CA ILE A 264 -0.19 6.27 13.95
C ILE A 264 -1.02 7.55 13.79
N LEU A 265 -2.32 7.44 13.55
CA LEU A 265 -3.20 8.61 13.40
C LEU A 265 -3.34 9.42 14.68
N VAL A 266 -3.48 8.76 15.84
CA VAL A 266 -3.53 9.39 17.16
C VAL A 266 -2.21 10.07 17.47
N ASP A 267 -1.08 9.41 17.22
CA ASP A 267 0.24 10.00 17.42
C ASP A 267 0.46 11.23 16.53
N TRP A 268 -0.04 11.19 15.29
CA TRP A 268 -0.09 12.35 14.39
C TRP A 268 -0.97 13.48 14.93
N CYS A 269 -2.13 13.14 15.50
CA CYS A 269 -3.08 14.09 16.08
C CYS A 269 -2.53 14.79 17.34
N ASP A 270 -1.84 14.06 18.20
CA ASP A 270 -1.30 14.59 19.46
C ASP A 270 -0.07 15.48 19.25
N ASN A 271 0.66 15.27 18.16
CA ASN A 271 1.92 15.95 17.88
C ASN A 271 1.85 16.85 16.62
N ILE A 272 0.65 17.32 16.26
CA ILE A 272 0.44 18.30 15.19
C ILE A 272 1.35 19.52 15.42
N GLY A 273 2.19 19.83 14.42
CA GLY A 273 3.13 20.95 14.47
C GLY A 273 4.51 20.64 15.08
N ARG A 274 4.70 19.46 15.70
CA ARG A 274 6.01 18.98 16.17
C ARG A 274 6.71 18.06 15.19
N TYR A 275 5.95 17.37 14.35
CA TYR A 275 6.54 16.45 13.37
C TYR A 275 7.43 17.17 12.37
N LYS A 276 8.65 16.66 12.27
CA LYS A 276 9.53 16.86 11.13
C LYS A 276 9.05 15.98 9.98
N SER A 277 9.70 16.12 8.82
CA SER A 277 9.49 15.27 7.65
C SER A 277 9.58 13.75 7.92
N GLU A 278 10.23 13.32 9.02
CA GLU A 278 10.52 11.91 9.31
C GLU A 278 9.28 11.05 9.62
N GLY A 279 8.19 11.62 10.16
CA GLY A 279 6.96 10.85 10.40
C GLY A 279 6.02 10.78 9.19
N LEU A 280 6.25 11.59 8.15
CA LEU A 280 5.27 11.80 7.08
C LEU A 280 5.07 10.52 6.25
N GLU A 281 6.11 9.70 6.13
CA GLU A 281 6.08 8.45 5.40
C GLU A 281 5.06 7.47 6.01
N ASN A 282 4.95 7.41 7.34
CA ASN A 282 3.92 6.65 8.05
C ASN A 282 2.51 7.13 7.70
N LEU A 283 2.31 8.44 7.69
CA LEU A 283 1.02 9.03 7.39
C LEU A 283 0.61 8.75 5.93
N ILE A 284 1.55 8.87 4.99
CA ILE A 284 1.36 8.51 3.57
C ILE A 284 0.99 7.02 3.47
N MET A 285 1.76 6.13 4.11
CA MET A 285 1.52 4.69 4.08
C MET A 285 0.13 4.32 4.63
N VAL A 286 -0.23 4.87 5.80
CA VAL A 286 -1.55 4.69 6.40
C VAL A 286 -2.65 5.17 5.44
N SER A 287 -2.46 6.31 4.80
CA SER A 287 -3.47 6.87 3.88
C SER A 287 -3.65 6.01 2.64
N VAL A 288 -2.55 5.46 2.10
CA VAL A 288 -2.59 4.49 0.99
C VAL A 288 -3.30 3.20 1.42
N ILE A 289 -3.04 2.69 2.63
CA ILE A 289 -3.72 1.51 3.17
C ILE A 289 -5.22 1.78 3.33
N LEU A 290 -5.63 2.98 3.73
CA LEU A 290 -7.05 3.34 3.85
C LEU A 290 -7.73 3.39 2.48
N CYS A 291 -7.06 3.97 1.47
CA CYS A 291 -7.52 3.91 0.09
C CYS A 291 -7.65 2.46 -0.39
N LEU A 292 -6.70 1.58 -0.01
CA LEU A 292 -6.75 0.17 -0.34
C LEU A 292 -7.95 -0.51 0.30
N ARG A 293 -8.18 -0.30 1.61
CA ARG A 293 -9.34 -0.85 2.33
C ARG A 293 -10.65 -0.48 1.65
N LEU A 294 -10.86 0.81 1.34
CA LEU A 294 -12.08 1.26 0.66
C LEU A 294 -12.20 0.70 -0.76
N LYS A 295 -11.14 0.80 -1.58
CA LYS A 295 -11.18 0.30 -2.95
C LYS A 295 -11.53 -1.18 -3.00
N MET A 296 -10.95 -1.98 -2.10
CA MET A 296 -11.23 -3.41 -1.99
C MET A 296 -12.70 -3.69 -1.62
N THR A 297 -13.28 -2.92 -0.69
CA THR A 297 -14.70 -3.07 -0.35
C THR A 297 -15.66 -2.57 -1.43
N LEU A 298 -15.24 -1.64 -2.29
CA LEU A 298 -16.08 -1.17 -3.38
C LEU A 298 -16.19 -2.20 -4.52
N ASN A 299 -15.14 -3.00 -4.70
CA ASN A 299 -15.06 -4.03 -5.74
C ASN A 299 -15.60 -5.39 -5.28
N GLN A 300 -15.56 -5.66 -3.98
CA GLN A 300 -16.14 -6.88 -3.40
C GLN A 300 -17.58 -6.59 -2.96
N ASN A 301 -18.55 -7.38 -3.43
CA ASN A 301 -19.94 -7.33 -2.94
C ASN A 301 -20.04 -7.92 -1.50
N ASN A 302 -19.16 -7.51 -0.59
CA ASN A 302 -19.13 -7.95 0.81
C ASN A 302 -19.53 -6.80 1.72
N TYR A 303 -20.82 -6.78 2.07
CA TYR A 303 -21.44 -5.72 2.86
C TYR A 303 -20.80 -5.56 4.25
N SER A 304 -20.48 -6.66 4.94
CA SER A 304 -19.86 -6.63 6.26
C SER A 304 -18.50 -5.92 6.25
N ARG A 305 -17.63 -6.27 5.28
CA ARG A 305 -16.32 -5.64 5.12
C ARG A 305 -16.47 -4.16 4.75
N TYR A 306 -17.44 -3.83 3.90
CA TYR A 306 -17.74 -2.45 3.51
C TYR A 306 -18.17 -1.59 4.70
N HIS A 307 -19.13 -2.08 5.50
CA HIS A 307 -19.58 -1.41 6.72
C HIS A 307 -18.41 -1.22 7.71
N LYS A 308 -17.59 -2.24 7.92
CA LYS A 308 -16.43 -2.14 8.83
C LYS A 308 -15.39 -1.12 8.37
N ALA A 309 -15.07 -1.10 7.07
CA ALA A 309 -14.15 -0.11 6.51
C ALA A 309 -14.72 1.31 6.62
N PHE A 310 -16.02 1.46 6.36
CA PHE A 310 -16.72 2.72 6.49
C PHE A 310 -16.72 3.23 7.93
N ASP A 311 -17.12 2.40 8.90
CA ASP A 311 -17.15 2.77 10.32
C ASP A 311 -15.77 3.19 10.82
N PHE A 312 -14.74 2.47 10.37
CA PHE A 312 -13.37 2.81 10.71
C PHE A 312 -12.99 4.22 10.24
N ILE A 313 -13.36 4.58 9.01
CA ILE A 313 -12.90 5.78 8.31
C ILE A 313 -13.77 7.00 8.64
N SER A 314 -15.09 6.83 8.65
CA SER A 314 -16.09 7.90 8.79
C SER A 314 -16.66 8.01 10.20
N GLY A 315 -16.45 7.01 11.06
CA GLY A 315 -16.92 7.00 12.44
C GLY A 315 -16.26 8.10 13.29
N ILE A 316 -17.07 8.76 14.12
CA ILE A 316 -16.60 9.78 15.07
C ILE A 316 -15.89 9.11 16.23
N ARG A 317 -14.64 9.49 16.50
CA ARG A 317 -13.82 8.87 17.54
C ARG A 317 -13.33 9.86 18.58
N LYS A 318 -13.35 9.43 19.85
CA LYS A 318 -12.90 10.26 20.98
C LYS A 318 -11.38 10.44 21.02
N ASP A 319 -10.64 9.40 20.64
CA ASP A 319 -9.17 9.41 20.54
C ASP A 319 -8.65 10.35 19.45
N LEU A 320 -9.48 10.72 18.47
CA LEU A 320 -9.21 11.76 17.47
C LEU A 320 -9.87 13.10 17.81
N GLY A 321 -10.20 13.34 19.08
CA GLY A 321 -10.80 14.60 19.54
C GLY A 321 -12.23 14.84 19.05
N GLY A 322 -13.00 13.78 18.77
CA GLY A 322 -14.36 13.87 18.24
C GLY A 322 -14.42 14.01 16.71
N ASN A 323 -13.33 13.70 16.02
CA ASN A 323 -13.26 13.69 14.56
C ASN A 323 -13.27 12.25 14.01
N ASN A 324 -13.51 12.11 12.72
CA ASN A 324 -13.29 10.90 11.94
C ASN A 324 -11.96 10.98 11.17
N VAL A 325 -11.53 9.84 10.63
CA VAL A 325 -10.23 9.71 9.97
C VAL A 325 -10.14 10.60 8.73
N ILE A 326 -11.19 10.68 7.91
CA ILE A 326 -11.18 11.52 6.71
C ILE A 326 -10.99 12.99 7.06
N THR A 327 -11.72 13.50 8.06
CA THR A 327 -11.61 14.90 8.46
C THR A 327 -10.24 15.21 9.07
N LEU A 328 -9.66 14.29 9.84
CA LEU A 328 -8.28 14.41 10.31
C LEU A 328 -7.29 14.47 9.14
N LEU A 329 -7.38 13.55 8.18
CA LEU A 329 -6.48 13.53 7.02
C LEU A 329 -6.64 14.77 6.13
N ALA A 330 -7.86 15.25 5.93
CA ALA A 330 -8.13 16.49 5.20
C ALA A 330 -7.55 17.72 5.92
N PHE A 331 -7.61 17.75 7.26
CA PHE A 331 -6.95 18.77 8.07
C PHE A 331 -5.43 18.71 7.94
N LEU A 332 -4.85 17.52 8.10
CA LEU A 332 -3.41 17.28 7.95
C LEU A 332 -2.92 17.63 6.55
N LYS A 333 -3.72 17.36 5.50
CA LYS A 333 -3.39 17.73 4.11
C LYS A 333 -3.10 19.22 4.00
N LYS A 334 -3.95 20.07 4.60
CA LYS A 334 -3.74 21.54 4.62
C LYS A 334 -2.50 21.94 5.42
N LYS A 335 -2.25 21.28 6.54
CA LYS A 335 -1.14 21.61 7.46
C LYS A 335 0.22 21.20 6.91
N VAL A 336 0.32 20.00 6.35
CA VAL A 336 1.59 19.43 5.87
C VAL A 336 1.97 19.99 4.50
N ASN A 337 0.99 20.32 3.65
CA ASN A 337 1.21 20.85 2.30
C ASN A 337 2.21 20.02 1.47
N HIS A 338 1.97 18.70 1.39
CA HIS A 338 2.80 17.77 0.64
C HIS A 338 2.00 17.13 -0.49
N GLU A 339 2.50 17.23 -1.72
CA GLU A 339 1.75 16.93 -2.96
C GLU A 339 1.30 15.46 -3.04
N VAL A 340 2.21 14.52 -2.70
CA VAL A 340 1.89 13.08 -2.67
C VAL A 340 0.81 12.76 -1.66
N PHE A 341 0.98 13.21 -0.42
CA PHE A 341 -0.01 13.04 0.63
C PHE A 341 -1.35 13.67 0.24
N GLY A 342 -1.33 14.88 -0.31
CA GLY A 342 -2.52 15.58 -0.78
C GLY A 342 -3.28 14.81 -1.86
N SER A 343 -2.56 14.26 -2.85
CA SER A 343 -3.16 13.44 -3.92
C SER A 343 -3.78 12.14 -3.39
N ILE A 344 -3.14 11.48 -2.41
CA ILE A 344 -3.69 10.26 -1.78
C ILE A 344 -4.97 10.59 -1.01
N VAL A 345 -4.98 11.69 -0.25
CA VAL A 345 -6.16 12.13 0.52
C VAL A 345 -7.31 12.53 -0.41
N ASP A 346 -7.03 13.15 -1.57
CA ASP A 346 -8.04 13.43 -2.59
C ASP A 346 -8.63 12.15 -3.17
N TYR A 347 -7.79 11.15 -3.43
CA TYR A 347 -8.27 9.85 -3.88
C TYR A 347 -9.10 9.13 -2.81
N LEU A 348 -8.75 9.26 -1.52
CA LEU A 348 -9.57 8.73 -0.43
C LEU A 348 -10.96 9.38 -0.39
N MET A 349 -11.03 10.70 -0.62
CA MET A 349 -12.30 11.42 -0.73
C MET A 349 -13.10 10.97 -1.96
N GLU A 350 -12.45 10.78 -3.12
CA GLU A 350 -13.06 10.23 -4.34
C GLU A 350 -13.69 8.86 -4.06
N LEU A 351 -12.94 7.94 -3.42
CA LEU A 351 -13.45 6.62 -3.02
C LEU A 351 -14.61 6.68 -2.01
N SER A 352 -14.64 7.73 -1.18
CA SER A 352 -15.68 7.95 -0.17
C SER A 352 -16.89 8.72 -0.71
N ASN A 353 -16.90 9.09 -1.99
CA ASN A 353 -17.89 9.98 -2.60
C ASN A 353 -18.04 11.34 -1.89
N ILE A 354 -16.98 11.84 -1.25
CA ILE A 354 -16.98 13.17 -0.66
C ILE A 354 -16.49 14.16 -1.73
N PRO A 355 -17.22 15.26 -1.99
CA PRO A 355 -16.76 16.28 -2.92
C PRO A 355 -15.36 16.80 -2.55
N THR A 356 -14.47 16.92 -3.52
CA THR A 356 -13.07 17.32 -3.30
C THR A 356 -12.94 18.71 -2.66
N ASN A 357 -13.93 19.58 -2.87
CA ASN A 357 -14.02 20.91 -2.26
C ASN A 357 -14.73 20.93 -0.90
N TYR A 358 -15.24 19.80 -0.38
CA TYR A 358 -16.01 19.77 0.86
C TYR A 358 -15.26 20.33 2.07
N PHE A 359 -13.95 20.09 2.12
CA PHE A 359 -13.06 20.56 3.18
C PHE A 359 -12.27 21.82 2.80
N SER A 360 -12.56 22.50 1.67
CA SER A 360 -11.79 23.68 1.25
C SER A 360 -11.83 24.82 2.28
N ASP A 361 -12.95 24.94 2.98
CA ASP A 361 -13.25 25.90 4.06
C ASP A 361 -12.93 25.37 5.47
N LEU A 362 -12.38 24.16 5.61
CA LEU A 362 -12.02 23.58 6.91
C LEU A 362 -11.09 24.53 7.70
N SER A 363 -11.59 24.98 8.85
CA SER A 363 -10.96 25.90 9.79
C SER A 363 -10.11 25.16 10.83
N GLU A 364 -9.26 25.90 11.53
CA GLU A 364 -8.44 25.37 12.63
C GLU A 364 -9.19 25.32 13.96
N LYS A 365 -10.38 25.91 14.06
CA LYS A 365 -11.18 25.88 15.28
C LYS A 365 -11.70 24.46 15.54
N PRO A 366 -11.41 23.85 16.71
CA PRO A 366 -11.78 22.46 16.98
C PRO A 366 -13.28 22.15 16.80
N SER A 367 -14.17 23.06 17.22
CA SER A 367 -15.62 22.89 17.07
C SER A 367 -16.07 22.83 15.60
N GLU A 368 -15.43 23.61 14.73
CA GLU A 368 -15.73 23.62 13.29
C GLU A 368 -15.22 22.34 12.60
N ILE A 369 -14.07 21.81 13.02
CA ILE A 369 -13.54 20.51 12.54
C ILE A 369 -14.49 19.38 12.94
N VAL A 370 -14.94 19.33 14.20
CA VAL A 370 -15.90 18.32 14.68
C VAL A 370 -17.22 18.39 13.91
N ASN A 371 -17.73 19.60 13.65
CA ASN A 371 -18.95 19.77 12.86
C ASN A 371 -18.77 19.30 11.41
N LYS A 372 -17.62 19.61 10.77
CA LYS A 372 -17.27 19.09 9.44
C LYS A 372 -17.13 17.57 9.43
N SER A 373 -16.66 16.98 10.53
CA SER A 373 -16.57 15.53 10.69
C SER A 373 -17.94 14.86 10.75
N ARG A 374 -18.91 15.44 11.45
CA ARG A 374 -20.29 14.92 11.46
C ARG A 374 -20.93 15.06 10.09
N GLY A 375 -20.79 16.21 9.46
CA GLY A 375 -21.33 16.44 8.12
C GLY A 375 -20.71 15.52 7.06
N SER A 376 -19.42 15.19 7.15
CA SER A 376 -18.80 14.23 6.25
C SER A 376 -19.33 12.82 6.50
N GLN A 377 -19.47 12.40 7.76
CA GLN A 377 -20.07 11.11 8.14
C GLN A 377 -21.48 10.96 7.55
N ASP A 378 -22.33 11.99 7.66
CA ASP A 378 -23.70 11.99 7.12
C ASP A 378 -23.71 11.84 5.59
N LEU A 379 -22.79 12.52 4.89
CA LEU A 379 -22.64 12.39 3.44
C LEU A 379 -22.27 10.97 3.05
N VAL A 380 -21.22 10.40 3.66
CA VAL A 380 -20.79 9.05 3.32
C VAL A 380 -21.91 8.06 3.66
N TRP A 381 -22.64 8.25 4.77
CA TRP A 381 -23.72 7.36 5.19
C TRP A 381 -24.90 7.38 4.22
N LYS A 382 -25.26 8.56 3.71
CA LYS A 382 -26.26 8.69 2.65
C LYS A 382 -25.85 7.92 1.38
N HIS A 383 -24.58 7.99 1.00
CA HIS A 383 -24.06 7.21 -0.13
C HIS A 383 -24.10 5.70 0.13
N LEU A 384 -23.74 5.26 1.34
CA LEU A 384 -23.83 3.86 1.76
C LEU A 384 -25.27 3.33 1.67
N GLN A 385 -26.24 4.10 2.17
CA GLN A 385 -27.66 3.74 2.11
C GLN A 385 -28.18 3.66 0.68
N ASN A 386 -27.79 4.60 -0.19
CA ASN A 386 -28.17 4.56 -1.61
C ASN A 386 -27.59 3.33 -2.29
N LYS A 387 -26.29 3.05 -2.10
CA LYS A 387 -25.64 1.87 -2.68
C LYS A 387 -26.30 0.57 -2.20
N TYR A 388 -26.70 0.51 -0.93
CA TYR A 388 -27.41 -0.65 -0.39
C TYR A 388 -28.77 -0.86 -1.07
N ARG A 389 -29.51 0.23 -1.30
CA ARG A 389 -30.77 0.17 -2.06
C ARG A 389 -30.55 -0.34 -3.48
N ASP A 390 -29.54 0.18 -4.18
CA ASP A 390 -29.23 -0.23 -5.55
C ASP A 390 -28.88 -1.73 -5.63
N ILE A 391 -28.19 -2.29 -4.61
CA ILE A 391 -27.86 -3.72 -4.56
C ILE A 391 -29.13 -4.55 -4.36
N LEU A 392 -29.99 -4.19 -3.40
CA LEU A 392 -31.24 -4.89 -3.15
C LEU A 392 -32.17 -4.89 -4.38
N GLU A 393 -32.31 -3.74 -5.05
CA GLU A 393 -33.13 -3.62 -6.26
C GLU A 393 -32.58 -4.48 -7.43
N ASN A 394 -31.26 -4.70 -7.48
CA ASN A 394 -30.66 -5.57 -8.48
C ASN A 394 -30.85 -7.06 -8.13
N GLU A 395 -30.72 -7.45 -6.85
CA GLU A 395 -30.96 -8.83 -6.42
C GLU A 395 -32.42 -9.27 -6.65
N GLU A 396 -33.38 -8.39 -6.44
CA GLU A 396 -34.80 -8.65 -6.73
C GLU A 396 -35.02 -8.92 -8.23
N LYS A 397 -34.43 -8.10 -9.11
CA LYS A 397 -34.51 -8.30 -10.57
C LYS A 397 -33.90 -9.63 -11.02
N PHE A 398 -32.73 -9.99 -10.48
CA PHE A 398 -32.07 -11.26 -10.79
C PHE A 398 -32.91 -12.48 -10.38
N GLN A 399 -33.67 -12.40 -9.28
CA GLN A 399 -34.56 -13.48 -8.85
C GLN A 399 -35.78 -13.64 -9.76
N ASP A 400 -36.32 -12.54 -10.30
CA ASP A 400 -37.49 -12.60 -11.19
C ASP A 400 -37.10 -13.08 -12.59
N ASP A 401 -35.98 -12.65 -13.15
CA ASP A 401 -35.46 -13.15 -14.43
C ASP A 401 -35.20 -14.67 -14.40
N HIS A 402 -34.74 -15.20 -13.25
CA HIS A 402 -34.52 -16.64 -13.08
C HIS A 402 -35.82 -17.46 -13.00
N LYS A 403 -36.91 -16.87 -12.49
CA LYS A 403 -38.23 -17.52 -12.47
C LYS A 403 -38.82 -17.61 -13.88
N ASP A 404 -38.58 -16.61 -14.72
CA ASP A 404 -39.06 -16.61 -16.11
C ASP A 404 -38.28 -17.60 -17.00
N LEU A 405 -37.01 -17.86 -16.69
CA LEU A 405 -36.20 -18.89 -17.39
C LEU A 405 -36.52 -20.33 -16.98
N THR A 406 -37.27 -20.54 -15.89
CA THR A 406 -37.58 -21.88 -15.34
C THR A 406 -39.05 -22.29 -15.54
N ARG A 407 -39.83 -21.51 -16.30
CA ARG A 407 -41.18 -21.84 -16.76
C ARG A 407 -41.17 -22.15 -18.26
#